data_AF-A0A7S3UM24-F1
#
_entry.id   AF-A0A7S3UM24-F1
#
_cell.length_a   1.000
_cell.length_b   1.000
_cell.length_c   1.000
_cell.angle_alpha   90.00
_cell.angle_beta   90.00
_cell.angle_gamma   90.00
#
_symmetry.space_group_name_H-M   'P 1'
#
loop_
_entity.id
_entity.type
_entity.pdbx_description
1 polymer ?
#
loop_
_entity_poly.entity_id
_entity_poly.type
_entity_poly.pdbx_seq_one_letter_code
_entity_poly.pdbx_strand_id
1 'polypeptide(L)'
;MASVGLKDSFLVWGSLLGWYRHNGGVIPWDFDGDIAVMKESCNATIDALHSKGSGVRNIAQAVDAELPEGYHMVTITDDGVSTDLTTFSNCEVGELRIERYWPGTEDRMCYTDLWFLDHESSEGADCHCDWNVPSPRVCIENPYYSRGCIAEADMFPLKDD
;
A
#
# COMPACT_ATOMS: atom_id res chain seq x y z
N MET A 1 15.82 12.53 2.69
CA MET A 1 15.34 11.21 2.24
C MET A 1 15.01 11.32 0.78
N ALA A 2 15.46 10.36 -0.02
CA ALA A 2 14.99 10.26 -1.39
C ALA A 2 13.62 9.57 -1.34
N SER A 3 12.65 10.07 -2.12
CA SER A 3 11.40 9.33 -2.28
C SER A 3 11.66 8.12 -3.17
N VAL A 4 11.04 6.97 -2.86
CA VAL A 4 11.02 5.79 -3.75
C VAL A 4 10.32 6.11 -5.08
N GLY A 5 9.56 7.21 -5.14
CA GLY A 5 8.89 7.68 -6.36
C GLY A 5 7.65 6.87 -6.70
N LEU A 6 6.96 6.34 -5.68
CA LEU A 6 5.62 5.80 -5.84
C LEU A 6 4.67 6.95 -6.16
N LYS A 7 4.05 6.90 -7.34
CA LYS A 7 2.99 7.81 -7.77
C LYS A 7 1.64 7.13 -7.61
N ASP A 8 0.58 7.89 -7.85
CA ASP A 8 -0.80 7.39 -7.79
C ASP A 8 -1.05 6.66 -6.47
N SER A 9 -0.75 7.36 -5.39
CA SER A 9 -0.92 6.90 -4.01
C SER A 9 -2.11 7.61 -3.38
N PHE A 10 -2.85 6.92 -2.51
CA PHE A 10 -4.15 7.36 -2.02
C PHE A 10 -4.32 7.06 -0.54
N LEU A 11 -5.05 7.93 0.16
CA LEU A 11 -5.61 7.58 1.46
C LEU A 11 -6.84 6.69 1.24
N VAL A 12 -6.94 5.62 2.01
CA VAL A 12 -8.08 4.69 1.99
C VAL A 12 -8.60 4.43 3.40
N TRP A 13 -9.74 3.74 3.50
CA TRP A 13 -10.32 3.25 4.77
C TRP A 13 -10.41 4.28 5.91
N GLY A 14 -9.98 3.91 7.12
CA GLY A 14 -10.01 4.74 8.32
C GLY A 14 -9.18 6.02 8.16
N SER A 15 -8.06 5.91 7.44
CA SER A 15 -7.20 7.06 7.13
C SER A 15 -7.89 8.11 6.28
N LEU A 16 -8.58 7.71 5.22
CA LEU A 16 -9.40 8.62 4.40
C LEU A 16 -10.53 9.24 5.22
N LEU A 17 -11.25 8.42 5.99
CA LEU A 17 -12.35 8.88 6.82
C LEU A 17 -11.90 9.89 7.87
N GLY A 18 -10.77 9.63 8.51
CA GLY A 18 -10.13 10.52 9.47
C GLY A 18 -9.77 11.84 8.82
N TRP A 19 -9.06 11.79 7.69
CA TRP A 19 -8.64 12.97 6.96
C TRP A 19 -9.84 13.87 6.62
N TYR A 20 -10.92 13.28 6.11
CA TYR A 20 -12.15 14.00 5.76
C TYR A 20 -12.86 14.60 6.98
N ARG A 21 -12.99 13.85 8.08
CA ARG A 21 -13.76 14.28 9.27
C ARG A 21 -13.00 15.23 10.19
N HIS A 22 -11.67 15.21 10.13
CA HIS A 22 -10.82 15.86 11.12
C HIS A 22 -9.84 16.87 10.50
N ASN A 23 -10.21 17.52 9.39
CA ASN A 23 -9.42 18.56 8.73
C ASN A 23 -7.98 18.11 8.44
N GLY A 24 -7.84 16.91 7.85
CA GLY A 24 -6.54 16.30 7.58
C GLY A 24 -5.93 15.54 8.76
N GLY A 25 -6.65 15.38 9.86
CA GLY A 25 -6.23 14.59 11.01
C GLY A 25 -6.55 13.09 10.89
N VAL A 26 -6.08 12.31 11.85
CA VAL A 26 -6.43 10.89 12.01
C VAL A 26 -7.66 10.72 12.91
N ILE A 27 -8.32 9.57 12.83
CA ILE A 27 -9.36 9.23 13.81
C ILE A 27 -8.69 9.07 15.18
N PRO A 28 -9.15 9.74 16.27
CA PRO A 28 -8.42 9.74 17.54
C PRO A 28 -8.26 8.39 18.24
N TRP A 29 -9.02 7.39 17.80
CA TRP A 29 -8.97 6.01 18.31
C TRP A 29 -8.53 5.00 17.24
N ASP A 30 -8.13 5.44 16.05
CA ASP A 30 -7.42 4.57 15.11
C ASP A 30 -6.06 4.17 15.70
N PHE A 31 -5.66 2.94 15.43
CA PHE A 31 -4.37 2.39 15.86
C PHE A 31 -3.43 2.15 14.68
N ASP A 32 -3.91 2.35 13.46
CA ASP A 32 -3.21 2.14 12.21
C ASP A 32 -3.50 3.25 11.19
N GLY A 33 -2.80 3.16 10.07
CA GLY A 33 -3.04 3.96 8.88
C GLY A 33 -3.16 3.07 7.65
N ASP A 34 -3.81 3.58 6.61
CA ASP A 34 -3.99 2.86 5.36
C ASP A 34 -3.69 3.77 4.18
N ILE A 35 -2.75 3.32 3.36
CA ILE A 35 -2.47 3.91 2.06
C ILE A 35 -2.64 2.86 0.98
N ALA A 36 -3.01 3.30 -0.21
CA ALA A 36 -3.09 2.42 -1.37
C ALA A 36 -2.28 3.02 -2.53
N VAL A 37 -1.77 2.17 -3.41
CA VAL A 37 -0.99 2.56 -4.58
C VAL A 37 -1.48 1.77 -5.79
N MET A 38 -1.58 2.42 -6.95
CA MET A 38 -1.84 1.69 -8.19
C MET A 38 -0.69 0.71 -8.49
N LYS A 39 -1.03 -0.56 -8.69
CA LYS A 39 -0.06 -1.62 -8.98
C LYS A 39 0.72 -1.34 -10.27
N GLU A 40 0.06 -0.77 -11.28
CA GLU A 40 0.72 -0.29 -12.51
C GLU A 40 1.79 0.77 -12.21
N SER A 41 1.46 1.81 -11.42
CA SER A 41 2.45 2.82 -11.03
C SER A 41 3.58 2.22 -10.21
N CYS A 42 3.27 1.28 -9.31
CA CYS A 42 4.29 0.60 -8.52
C CYS A 42 5.26 -0.20 -9.41
N ASN A 43 4.74 -0.96 -10.37
CA ASN A 43 5.54 -1.72 -11.32
C ASN A 43 6.42 -0.79 -12.17
N ALA A 44 5.87 0.34 -12.64
CA ALA A 44 6.66 1.34 -13.37
C ALA A 44 7.80 1.93 -12.52
N THR A 45 7.58 2.12 -11.22
CA THR A 45 8.63 2.56 -10.28
C THR A 45 9.74 1.51 -10.16
N ILE A 46 9.40 0.22 -10.04
CA ILE A 46 10.38 -0.87 -9.99
C ILE A 46 11.19 -0.98 -11.28
N ASP A 47 10.53 -0.91 -12.44
CA ASP A 47 11.20 -0.91 -13.75
C ASP A 47 12.20 0.25 -13.89
N ALA A 48 11.82 1.43 -13.38
CA ALA A 48 12.69 2.61 -13.37
C ALA A 48 13.90 2.43 -12.42
N LEU A 49 13.73 1.74 -11.30
CA LEU A 49 14.82 1.39 -10.38
C LEU A 49 15.77 0.37 -11.01
N HIS A 50 15.24 -0.69 -11.64
CA HIS A 50 16.05 -1.68 -12.35
C HIS A 50 16.84 -1.06 -13.51
N SER A 51 16.21 -0.14 -14.25
CA SER A 51 16.89 0.60 -15.33
C SER A 51 18.07 1.45 -14.85
N LYS A 52 18.07 1.84 -13.56
CA LYS A 52 19.18 2.53 -12.90
C LYS A 52 20.21 1.58 -12.29
N GLY A 53 20.06 0.28 -12.51
CA GLY A 53 20.94 -0.76 -11.95
C GLY A 53 20.67 -1.08 -10.47
N SER A 54 19.49 -0.73 -9.95
CA SER A 54 19.11 -1.15 -8.60
C SER A 54 18.98 -2.67 -8.54
N GLY A 55 19.54 -3.27 -7.47
CA GLY A 55 19.44 -4.71 -7.20
C GLY A 55 18.18 -5.12 -6.45
N VAL A 56 17.23 -4.20 -6.23
CA VAL A 56 15.98 -4.48 -5.52
C VAL A 56 15.10 -5.45 -6.32
N ARG A 57 14.49 -6.42 -5.65
CA ARG A 57 13.60 -7.40 -6.26
C ARG A 57 12.15 -6.92 -6.36
N ASN A 58 11.73 -6.09 -5.41
CA ASN A 58 10.36 -5.67 -5.23
C ASN A 58 10.27 -4.33 -4.48
N ILE A 59 9.05 -3.82 -4.37
CA ILE A 59 8.80 -2.51 -3.74
C ILE A 59 9.07 -2.48 -2.24
N ALA A 60 8.83 -3.59 -1.52
CA ALA A 60 9.12 -3.65 -0.09
C ALA A 60 10.59 -3.36 0.20
N GLN A 61 11.52 -3.98 -0.55
CA GLN A 61 12.95 -3.74 -0.39
C GLN A 61 13.35 -2.29 -0.72
N ALA A 62 12.73 -1.69 -1.73
CA ALA A 62 13.02 -0.31 -2.13
C ALA A 62 12.54 0.69 -1.06
N VAL A 63 11.36 0.45 -0.46
CA VAL A 63 10.82 1.29 0.61
C VAL A 63 11.58 1.08 1.92
N ASP A 64 11.84 -0.17 2.31
CA ASP A 64 12.54 -0.51 3.55
C ASP A 64 13.92 0.17 3.64
N ALA A 65 14.65 0.25 2.51
CA ALA A 65 15.95 0.93 2.44
C ALA A 65 15.89 2.46 2.72
N GLU A 66 14.74 3.08 2.52
CA GLU A 66 14.54 4.53 2.74
C GLU A 66 13.83 4.84 4.08
N LEU A 67 13.37 3.81 4.80
CA LEU A 67 12.67 4.00 6.07
C LEU A 67 13.59 4.59 7.15
N PRO A 68 13.07 5.46 8.04
CA PRO A 68 13.82 5.94 9.19
C PRO A 68 14.21 4.81 10.14
N GLU A 69 15.25 5.01 10.94
CA GLU A 69 15.67 4.05 11.97
C GLU A 69 14.50 3.66 12.90
N GLY A 70 14.35 2.35 13.11
CA GLY A 70 13.30 1.77 13.94
C GLY A 70 11.97 1.55 13.24
N TYR A 71 11.85 1.92 11.96
CA TYR A 71 10.77 1.46 11.09
C TYR A 71 11.28 0.31 10.22
N HIS A 72 10.41 -0.65 9.92
CA HIS A 72 10.72 -1.75 9.02
C HIS A 72 9.48 -2.15 8.22
N MET A 73 9.71 -2.66 7.02
CA MET A 73 8.67 -3.22 6.17
C MET A 73 8.44 -4.69 6.51
N VAL A 74 7.19 -5.13 6.49
CA VAL A 74 6.80 -6.54 6.54
C VAL A 74 5.79 -6.86 5.45
N THR A 75 5.68 -8.15 5.12
CA THR A 75 4.65 -8.68 4.24
C THR A 75 3.56 -9.34 5.06
N ILE A 76 2.30 -9.11 4.71
CA ILE A 76 1.17 -9.85 5.30
C ILE A 76 0.83 -11.04 4.39
N THR A 77 0.91 -12.25 4.93
CA THR A 77 0.71 -13.52 4.22
C THR A 77 -0.34 -14.40 4.91
N ASP A 78 -0.71 -15.51 4.29
CA ASP A 78 -1.56 -16.56 4.89
C ASP A 78 -1.07 -17.03 6.27
N ASP A 79 0.25 -17.12 6.41
CA ASP A 79 0.92 -17.62 7.62
C ASP A 79 1.13 -16.51 8.68
N GLY A 80 0.66 -15.29 8.40
CA GLY A 80 0.74 -14.12 9.26
C GLY A 80 1.74 -13.08 8.76
N VAL A 81 2.47 -12.45 9.68
CA VAL A 81 3.44 -11.40 9.36
C VAL A 81 4.79 -12.02 9.01
N SER A 82 5.34 -11.66 7.85
CA SER A 82 6.66 -12.11 7.41
C SER A 82 7.63 -10.92 7.27
N THR A 83 8.79 -11.05 7.89
CA THR A 83 9.94 -10.14 7.69
C THR A 83 10.79 -10.53 6.49
N ASP A 84 10.51 -11.66 5.83
CA ASP A 84 11.20 -12.07 4.61
C ASP A 84 10.60 -11.34 3.40
N LEU A 85 11.25 -10.24 3.03
CA LEU A 85 10.87 -9.41 1.90
C LEU A 85 11.25 -10.03 0.55
N THR A 86 11.76 -11.26 0.47
CA THR A 86 12.18 -11.89 -0.81
C THR A 86 11.10 -12.77 -1.44
N THR A 87 9.99 -12.96 -0.73
CA THR A 87 8.91 -13.90 -1.05
C THR A 87 8.10 -13.54 -2.30
N PHE A 88 8.16 -12.29 -2.77
CA PHE A 88 7.47 -11.82 -3.96
C PHE A 88 8.38 -10.98 -4.87
N SER A 89 7.90 -10.66 -6.06
CA SER A 89 8.60 -9.85 -7.07
C SER A 89 7.76 -8.62 -7.42
N ASN A 90 8.43 -7.53 -7.82
CA ASN A 90 7.77 -6.29 -8.23
C ASN A 90 6.78 -5.79 -7.17
N CYS A 91 5.49 -5.76 -7.48
CA CYS A 91 4.41 -5.35 -6.60
C CYS A 91 3.34 -6.46 -6.46
N GLU A 92 3.73 -7.72 -6.67
CA GLU A 92 2.85 -8.89 -6.60
C GLU A 92 2.67 -9.36 -5.15
N VAL A 93 1.99 -8.54 -4.36
CA VAL A 93 1.71 -8.79 -2.94
C VAL A 93 0.37 -8.17 -2.58
N GLY A 94 -0.40 -8.85 -1.72
CA GLY A 94 -1.73 -8.36 -1.32
C GLY A 94 -1.65 -7.15 -0.40
N GLU A 95 -0.75 -7.20 0.58
CA GLU A 95 -0.61 -6.17 1.60
C GLU A 95 0.83 -6.15 2.13
N LEU A 96 1.37 -4.93 2.22
CA LEU A 96 2.60 -4.63 2.93
C LEU A 96 2.27 -3.79 4.15
N ARG A 97 3.14 -3.83 5.16
CA ARG A 97 2.97 -3.01 6.36
C ARG A 97 4.29 -2.39 6.77
N ILE A 98 4.25 -1.10 7.07
CA ILE A 98 5.35 -0.40 7.72
C ILE A 98 5.06 -0.42 9.21
N GLU A 99 5.93 -1.03 9.99
CA GLU A 99 5.75 -1.16 11.44
C GLU A 99 6.80 -0.36 12.20
N ARG A 100 6.42 0.07 13.41
CA ARG A 100 7.36 0.50 14.43
C ARG A 100 6.84 0.17 15.81
N TYR A 101 7.68 -0.51 16.59
CA TYR A 101 7.41 -0.78 18.00
C TYR A 101 7.67 0.47 18.86
N TRP A 102 6.84 0.65 19.90
CA TRP A 102 7.09 1.67 20.90
C TRP A 102 8.42 1.35 21.63
N PRO A 103 9.29 2.35 21.86
CA PRO A 103 10.56 2.13 22.55
C PRO A 103 10.36 1.46 23.91
N GLY A 104 11.04 0.33 24.14
CA GLY A 104 10.98 -0.43 25.39
C GLY A 104 9.75 -1.34 25.52
N THR A 105 8.99 -1.57 24.45
CA THR A 105 7.89 -2.54 24.40
C THR A 105 8.07 -3.49 23.22
N GLU A 106 7.53 -4.71 23.35
CA GLU A 106 7.50 -5.72 22.28
C GLU A 106 6.06 -5.98 21.78
N ASP A 107 5.06 -5.41 22.44
CA ASP A 107 3.63 -5.69 22.21
C ASP A 107 2.82 -4.48 21.71
N ARG A 108 3.44 -3.29 21.68
CA ARG A 108 2.80 -2.07 21.18
C ARG A 108 3.52 -1.60 19.93
N MET A 109 2.78 -1.54 18.83
CA MET A 109 3.26 -1.04 17.55
C MET A 109 2.29 -0.02 16.97
N CYS A 110 2.83 0.98 16.27
CA CYS A 110 2.08 1.69 15.24
C CYS A 110 2.40 1.03 13.91
N TYR A 111 1.43 0.99 13.02
CA TYR A 111 1.68 0.54 11.67
C TYR A 111 0.88 1.31 10.62
N THR A 112 1.30 1.19 9.38
CA THR A 112 0.55 1.66 8.22
C THR A 112 0.54 0.57 7.18
N ASP A 113 -0.65 0.16 6.77
CA ASP A 113 -0.86 -0.82 5.71
C ASP A 113 -0.77 -0.13 4.35
N LEU A 114 -0.09 -0.81 3.44
CA LEU A 114 0.11 -0.42 2.05
C LEU A 114 -0.56 -1.47 1.16
N TRP A 115 -1.64 -1.04 0.53
CA TRP A 115 -2.49 -1.83 -0.34
C TRP A 115 -2.15 -1.58 -1.82
N PHE A 116 -2.23 -2.62 -2.65
CA PHE A 116 -2.03 -2.51 -4.11
C PHE A 116 -3.35 -2.60 -4.85
N LEU A 117 -3.58 -1.65 -5.75
CA LEU A 117 -4.83 -1.49 -6.49
C LEU A 117 -4.65 -1.85 -7.96
N ASP A 118 -5.59 -2.62 -8.50
CA ASP A 118 -5.68 -2.90 -9.93
C ASP A 118 -6.91 -2.19 -10.52
N HIS A 119 -6.78 -1.62 -11.73
CA HIS A 119 -7.95 -1.20 -12.48
C HIS A 119 -8.72 -2.44 -12.94
N GLU A 120 -10.06 -2.39 -12.87
CA GLU A 120 -10.90 -3.47 -13.41
C GLU A 120 -10.63 -3.74 -14.89
N SER A 121 -10.26 -2.70 -15.65
CA SER A 121 -9.95 -2.80 -17.07
C SER A 121 -8.52 -3.26 -17.39
N SER A 122 -7.66 -3.46 -16.39
CA SER A 122 -6.27 -3.86 -16.62
C SER A 122 -6.18 -5.28 -17.20
N GLU A 123 -5.31 -5.46 -18.19
CA GLU A 123 -5.05 -6.79 -18.77
C GLU A 123 -4.47 -7.72 -17.70
N GLY A 124 -5.12 -8.86 -17.47
CA GLY A 124 -4.69 -9.84 -16.47
C GLY A 124 -5.14 -9.54 -15.04
N ALA A 125 -5.92 -8.49 -14.80
CA ALA A 125 -6.51 -8.23 -13.49
C ALA A 125 -7.57 -9.30 -13.15
N ASP A 126 -7.46 -9.96 -11.99
CA ASP A 126 -8.53 -10.80 -11.41
C ASP A 126 -9.54 -9.92 -10.65
N CYS A 127 -9.98 -8.87 -11.35
CA CYS A 127 -10.76 -7.78 -10.82
C CYS A 127 -12.14 -7.78 -11.47
N HIS A 128 -13.18 -8.05 -10.68
CA HIS A 128 -14.56 -8.08 -11.17
C HIS A 128 -15.45 -7.32 -10.20
N CYS A 129 -15.76 -6.07 -10.56
CA CYS A 129 -16.58 -5.21 -9.74
C CYS A 129 -18.05 -5.31 -10.09
N ASP A 130 -18.90 -5.24 -9.06
CA ASP A 130 -20.33 -5.17 -9.27
C ASP A 130 -20.69 -3.92 -10.10
N TRP A 131 -21.71 -4.07 -10.94
CA TRP A 131 -22.16 -3.02 -11.85
C TRP A 131 -22.62 -1.74 -11.15
N ASN A 132 -22.92 -1.82 -9.85
CA ASN A 132 -23.38 -0.70 -9.02
C ASN A 132 -22.24 0.21 -8.55
N VAL A 133 -20.97 -0.21 -8.67
CA VAL A 133 -19.83 0.66 -8.43
C VAL A 133 -19.67 1.58 -9.66
N PRO A 134 -19.54 2.90 -9.52
CA PRO A 134 -19.29 3.79 -10.66
C PRO A 134 -17.94 3.52 -11.35
N SER A 135 -17.89 3.62 -12.68
CA SER A 135 -16.63 3.53 -13.45
C SER A 135 -15.94 4.91 -13.59
N PRO A 136 -14.59 4.96 -13.69
CA PRO A 136 -13.65 3.85 -13.63
C PRO A 136 -13.57 3.22 -12.22
N ARG A 137 -13.24 1.93 -12.19
CA ARG A 137 -13.21 1.13 -10.96
C ARG A 137 -11.83 0.58 -10.74
N VAL A 138 -11.44 0.58 -9.49
CA VAL A 138 -10.27 -0.15 -9.02
C VAL A 138 -10.72 -1.21 -8.02
N CYS A 139 -9.91 -2.23 -7.88
CA CYS A 139 -10.07 -3.21 -6.84
C CYS A 139 -8.81 -3.37 -6.00
N ILE A 140 -9.05 -3.71 -4.74
CA ILE A 140 -8.07 -4.31 -3.87
C ILE A 140 -8.23 -5.81 -4.04
N GLU A 141 -7.16 -6.47 -4.48
CA GLU A 141 -7.07 -7.92 -4.38
C GLU A 141 -6.16 -8.29 -3.23
N ASN A 142 -6.78 -8.58 -2.08
CA ASN A 142 -6.11 -9.30 -1.02
C ASN A 142 -6.69 -10.72 -1.02
N PRO A 143 -5.87 -11.76 -1.28
CA PRO A 143 -6.34 -13.14 -1.36
C PRO A 143 -6.96 -13.65 -0.04
N TYR A 144 -6.81 -12.90 1.06
CA TYR A 144 -7.08 -13.37 2.41
C TYR A 144 -8.33 -12.77 3.04
N TYR A 145 -8.65 -11.49 2.77
CA TYR A 145 -9.65 -10.77 3.57
C TYR A 145 -10.72 -10.04 2.77
N SER A 146 -10.45 -9.60 1.53
CA SER A 146 -11.45 -8.85 0.77
C SER A 146 -11.08 -8.69 -0.71
N ARG A 147 -12.05 -8.97 -1.58
CA ARG A 147 -12.16 -8.29 -2.88
C ARG A 147 -13.00 -7.04 -2.64
N GLY A 148 -12.35 -5.89 -2.62
CA GLY A 148 -13.00 -4.59 -2.49
C GLY A 148 -13.03 -3.90 -3.84
N CYS A 149 -14.16 -3.31 -4.21
CA CYS A 149 -14.27 -2.48 -5.40
C CYS A 149 -14.57 -1.04 -5.00
N ILE A 150 -13.82 -0.12 -5.58
CA ILE A 150 -13.85 1.30 -5.26
C ILE A 150 -14.02 2.05 -6.57
N ALA A 151 -14.91 3.04 -6.60
CA ALA A 151 -14.94 3.97 -7.71
C ALA A 151 -13.69 4.85 -7.61
N GLU A 152 -12.94 4.98 -8.70
CA GLU A 152 -11.69 5.76 -8.69
C GLU A 152 -11.92 7.22 -8.25
N ALA A 153 -13.09 7.77 -8.56
CA ALA A 153 -13.51 9.11 -8.14
C ALA A 153 -13.68 9.28 -6.61
N ASP A 154 -13.81 8.19 -5.86
CA ASP A 154 -13.93 8.20 -4.39
C ASP A 154 -12.57 8.08 -3.70
N MET A 155 -11.49 7.89 -4.47
CA MET A 155 -10.14 7.81 -3.94
C MET A 155 -9.57 9.20 -3.71
N PHE A 156 -8.89 9.39 -2.58
CA PHE A 156 -8.27 10.66 -2.25
C PHE A 156 -6.76 10.60 -2.51
N PRO A 157 -6.25 11.27 -3.56
CA PRO A 157 -4.84 11.21 -3.89
C PRO A 157 -4.00 11.88 -2.81
N LEU A 158 -2.93 11.20 -2.41
CA LEU A 158 -1.80 11.83 -1.74
C LEU A 158 -1.12 12.70 -2.79
N LYS A 159 -1.02 14.00 -2.51
CA LYS A 159 -0.49 14.96 -3.50
C LYS A 159 0.94 14.59 -3.89
N ASP A 160 1.16 14.45 -5.20
CA ASP A 160 2.46 14.64 -5.82
C ASP A 160 2.65 16.14 -6.07
N ASP A 161 3.21 16.86 -5.10
CA ASP A 161 3.71 18.23 -5.30
C ASP A 161 5.10 18.22 -5.97
#